data_AF-N4UK84-F1
#
_entry.id   AF-N4UK84-F1
#
_cell.length_a   1.000
_cell.length_b   1.000
_cell.length_c   1.000
_cell.angle_alpha   90.00
_cell.angle_beta   90.00
_cell.angle_gamma   90.00
#
_symmetry.space_group_name_H-M   'P 1'
#
loop_
_entity.id
_entity.type
_entity.pdbx_description
1 polymer ?
#
loop_
_entity_poly.entity_id
_entity_poly.type
_entity_poly.pdbx_seq_one_letter_code
_entity_poly.pdbx_strand_id
1 'polypeptide(L)'
;MYFKNIIFAFLATSTSVLGSPLTDRQENAVPVADCCGCDLTVPGYVCKVPDPSGCVVPAVVCPFEPATQIQCCCCDPSTPAIRCQAVAKDDGCFCPAVECPFEWSPSFLPISV
;
A
#
# COMPACT_ATOMS: atom_id res chain seq x y z
N MET A 1 55.77 -56.87 -15.26
CA MET A 1 55.74 -55.50 -15.81
C MET A 1 54.29 -55.05 -15.88
N TYR A 2 54.02 -53.92 -15.24
CA TYR A 2 52.75 -53.22 -15.08
C TYR A 2 52.34 -52.53 -16.38
N PHE A 3 51.05 -52.55 -16.76
CA PHE A 3 50.41 -51.37 -17.38
C PHE A 3 48.93 -51.34 -16.98
N LYS A 4 48.58 -50.28 -16.25
CA LYS A 4 47.32 -50.04 -15.55
C LYS A 4 46.68 -48.84 -16.24
N ASN A 5 45.65 -49.08 -17.06
CA ASN A 5 44.86 -48.01 -17.68
C ASN A 5 43.85 -47.50 -16.66
N ILE A 6 44.07 -46.27 -16.17
CA ILE A 6 43.20 -45.57 -15.23
C ILE A 6 42.19 -44.78 -16.05
N ILE A 7 40.92 -45.17 -15.99
CA ILE A 7 39.80 -44.42 -16.55
C ILE A 7 39.46 -43.28 -15.58
N PHE A 8 39.50 -42.05 -16.09
CA PHE A 8 39.00 -40.85 -15.41
C PHE A 8 37.48 -40.95 -15.26
N ALA A 9 36.98 -40.99 -14.02
CA ALA A 9 35.59 -40.72 -13.71
C ALA A 9 35.53 -39.49 -12.80
N PHE A 10 35.19 -38.35 -13.39
CA PHE A 10 34.82 -37.13 -12.66
C PHE A 10 33.49 -37.42 -11.93
N LEU A 11 33.57 -37.65 -10.62
CA LEU A 11 32.39 -37.73 -9.76
C LEU A 11 31.87 -36.31 -9.53
N ALA A 12 30.72 -36.02 -10.14
CA ALA A 12 29.97 -34.79 -9.93
C ALA A 12 29.55 -34.66 -8.46
N THR A 13 30.02 -33.59 -7.81
CA THR A 13 29.56 -33.15 -6.49
C THR A 13 28.10 -32.74 -6.57
N SER A 14 27.19 -33.52 -5.99
CA SER A 14 25.81 -33.10 -5.75
C SER A 14 25.70 -32.52 -4.35
N THR A 15 25.84 -31.20 -4.23
CA THR A 15 25.48 -30.47 -3.01
C THR A 15 23.96 -30.52 -2.87
N SER A 16 23.48 -31.36 -1.95
CA SER A 16 22.09 -31.33 -1.52
C SER A 16 21.91 -30.12 -0.61
N VAL A 17 21.57 -28.97 -1.19
CA VAL A 17 21.03 -27.86 -0.41
C VAL A 17 19.61 -28.30 -0.04
N LEU A 18 19.41 -28.75 1.20
CA LEU A 18 18.09 -28.75 1.81
C LEU A 18 17.66 -27.28 1.90
N GLY A 19 17.04 -26.78 0.83
CA GLY A 19 16.21 -25.60 0.91
C GLY A 19 15.00 -25.99 1.74
N SER A 20 14.99 -25.59 3.00
CA SER A 20 13.75 -25.53 3.76
C SER A 20 12.75 -24.76 2.90
N PRO A 21 11.50 -25.24 2.70
CA PRO A 21 10.47 -24.34 2.26
C PRO A 21 10.38 -23.29 3.37
N LEU A 22 10.87 -22.08 3.07
CA LEU A 22 10.33 -20.89 3.67
C LEU A 22 8.85 -20.95 3.27
N THR A 23 8.05 -21.59 4.12
CA THR A 23 6.67 -21.21 4.28
C THR A 23 6.79 -19.74 4.63
N ASP A 24 6.72 -18.91 3.58
CA ASP A 24 6.50 -17.50 3.71
C ASP A 24 5.33 -17.41 4.68
N ARG A 25 5.66 -16.95 5.87
CA ARG A 25 4.68 -16.67 6.89
C ARG A 25 3.88 -15.57 6.23
N GLN A 26 2.78 -15.94 5.57
CA GLN A 26 1.80 -15.02 5.04
C GLN A 26 1.18 -14.39 6.29
N GLU A 27 1.96 -13.49 6.88
CA GLU A 27 1.53 -12.45 7.78
C GLU A 27 0.33 -11.86 7.05
N ASN A 28 -0.83 -11.87 7.71
CA ASN A 28 -2.02 -11.26 7.15
C ASN A 28 -1.66 -9.80 6.85
N ALA A 29 -1.22 -9.52 5.62
CA ALA A 29 -0.84 -8.18 5.21
C ALA A 29 -2.08 -7.32 5.39
N VAL A 30 -1.98 -6.31 6.24
CA VAL A 30 -3.08 -5.39 6.45
C VAL A 30 -3.32 -4.71 5.09
N PRO A 31 -4.57 -4.71 4.58
CA PRO A 31 -4.84 -4.11 3.28
C PRO A 31 -4.52 -2.62 3.33
N VAL A 32 -4.07 -2.04 2.21
CA VAL A 32 -3.68 -0.63 2.13
C VAL A 32 -4.76 0.15 1.37
N ALA A 33 -5.19 1.28 1.90
CA ALA A 33 -6.17 2.17 1.27
C ALA A 33 -5.51 3.24 0.40
N ASP A 34 -4.77 2.84 -0.64
CA ASP A 34 -4.04 3.74 -1.54
C ASP A 34 -4.84 4.21 -2.76
N CYS A 35 -6.05 3.67 -2.97
CA CYS A 35 -6.91 4.07 -4.08
C CYS A 35 -7.67 5.37 -3.74
N CYS A 36 -7.02 6.51 -3.94
CA CYS A 36 -7.53 7.84 -3.61
C CYS A 36 -8.10 8.58 -4.84
N GLY A 37 -9.36 9.00 -4.75
CA GLY A 37 -10.02 9.82 -5.78
C GLY A 37 -10.68 11.06 -5.20
N CYS A 38 -10.83 12.11 -6.01
CA CYS A 38 -11.55 13.31 -5.59
C CYS A 38 -13.07 13.11 -5.68
N ASP A 39 -13.79 13.34 -4.58
CA ASP A 39 -15.24 13.46 -4.54
C ASP A 39 -15.63 14.93 -4.66
N LEU A 40 -16.30 15.30 -5.75
CA LEU A 40 -16.77 16.66 -6.00
C LEU A 40 -18.15 16.93 -5.38
N THR A 41 -18.86 15.89 -4.92
CA THR A 41 -20.15 16.01 -4.25
C THR A 41 -19.95 16.45 -2.80
N VAL A 42 -18.93 15.87 -2.15
CA VAL A 42 -18.45 16.26 -0.83
C VAL A 42 -16.97 16.61 -0.98
N PRO A 43 -16.63 17.90 -1.18
CA PRO A 43 -15.29 18.32 -1.59
C PRO A 43 -14.18 17.72 -0.72
N GLY A 44 -13.42 16.79 -1.31
CA GLY A 44 -12.45 16.03 -0.55
C GLY A 44 -11.97 14.77 -1.25
N TYR A 45 -10.87 14.19 -0.76
CA TYR A 45 -10.42 12.89 -1.25
C TYR A 45 -11.13 11.75 -0.52
N VAL A 46 -11.43 10.68 -1.24
CA VAL A 46 -11.88 9.42 -0.66
C VAL A 46 -10.87 8.34 -1.07
N CYS A 47 -10.21 7.75 -0.08
CA CYS A 47 -9.26 6.66 -0.29
C CYS A 47 -9.83 5.33 0.20
N LYS A 48 -9.68 4.29 -0.60
CA LYS A 48 -10.20 2.95 -0.30
C LYS A 48 -9.12 1.91 -0.58
N VAL A 49 -9.31 0.72 -0.01
CA VAL A 49 -8.57 -0.46 -0.46
C VAL A 49 -8.98 -0.73 -1.91
N PRO A 50 -8.02 -0.92 -2.85
CA PRO A 50 -8.36 -1.23 -4.23
C PRO A 50 -9.21 -2.51 -4.35
N ASP A 51 -10.20 -2.47 -5.24
CA ASP A 51 -10.93 -3.68 -5.61
C ASP A 51 -9.99 -4.66 -6.37
N PRO A 52 -10.35 -5.96 -6.47
CA PRO A 52 -9.55 -6.92 -7.24
C PRO A 52 -9.38 -6.55 -8.72
N SER A 53 -10.30 -5.74 -9.27
CA SER A 53 -10.21 -5.18 -10.61
C SER A 53 -9.24 -3.99 -10.73
N GLY A 54 -8.62 -3.58 -9.63
CA GLY A 54 -7.72 -2.44 -9.53
C GLY A 54 -8.39 -1.17 -8.99
N CYS A 55 -7.63 -0.07 -8.99
CA CYS A 55 -8.11 1.24 -8.58
C CYS A 55 -8.71 2.00 -9.75
N VAL A 56 -10.03 2.24 -9.71
CA VAL A 56 -10.75 3.03 -10.72
C VAL A 56 -11.30 4.30 -10.07
N VAL A 57 -10.51 5.36 -10.11
CA VAL A 57 -10.87 6.68 -9.59
C VAL A 57 -10.60 7.75 -10.65
N PRO A 58 -11.37 8.87 -10.66
CA PRO A 58 -11.08 9.99 -11.54
C PRO A 58 -9.69 10.56 -11.26
N ALA A 59 -8.90 10.81 -12.31
CA ALA A 59 -7.60 11.48 -12.23
C ALA A 59 -7.76 13.01 -12.05
N VAL A 60 -8.57 13.41 -11.07
CA VAL A 60 -8.89 14.81 -10.75
C VAL A 60 -8.31 15.12 -9.38
N VAL A 61 -7.53 16.20 -9.31
CA VAL A 61 -7.05 16.74 -8.04
C VAL A 61 -8.18 17.54 -7.39
N CYS A 62 -8.41 17.32 -6.10
CA CYS A 62 -9.34 18.15 -5.36
C CYS A 62 -8.82 19.59 -5.22
N PRO A 63 -9.72 20.60 -5.29
CA PRO A 63 -9.37 21.97 -4.94
C PRO A 63 -8.73 22.02 -3.55
N PHE A 64 -7.54 22.62 -3.47
CA PHE A 64 -6.78 22.73 -2.24
C PHE A 64 -5.91 23.99 -2.32
N GLU A 65 -6.00 24.86 -1.32
CA GLU A 65 -5.17 26.06 -1.24
C GLU A 65 -4.10 25.91 -0.14
N PRO A 66 -2.86 25.49 -0.46
CA PRO A 66 -1.84 25.18 0.53
C PRO A 66 -1.40 26.38 1.37
N ALA A 67 -1.70 27.61 0.94
CA ALA A 67 -1.41 28.83 1.69
C ALA A 67 -2.26 28.93 2.97
N THR A 68 -3.55 28.60 2.88
CA THR A 68 -4.55 28.83 3.94
C THR A 68 -5.16 27.55 4.49
N GLN A 69 -5.01 26.43 3.78
CA GLN A 69 -5.66 25.16 4.10
C GLN A 69 -4.66 24.03 4.39
N ILE A 70 -5.15 23.01 5.10
CA ILE A 70 -4.51 21.69 5.27
C ILE A 70 -5.49 20.59 4.87
N GLN A 71 -4.97 19.44 4.47
CA GLN A 71 -5.78 18.25 4.24
C GLN A 71 -5.92 17.45 5.54
N CYS A 72 -7.14 17.33 6.04
CA CYS A 72 -7.46 16.51 7.20
C CYS A 72 -8.13 15.23 6.75
N CYS A 73 -7.48 14.10 7.04
CA CYS A 73 -7.91 12.78 6.63
C CYS A 73 -8.31 11.93 7.83
N CYS A 74 -9.54 11.42 7.82
CA CYS A 74 -10.09 10.63 8.91
C CYS A 74 -10.64 9.31 8.39
N CYS A 75 -10.59 8.29 9.24
CA CYS A 75 -11.34 7.07 9.00
C CYS A 75 -12.85 7.37 9.03
N ASP A 76 -13.57 6.90 8.01
CA ASP A 76 -15.02 6.90 8.05
C ASP A 76 -15.50 5.66 8.84
N PRO A 77 -16.20 5.82 9.98
CA PRO A 77 -16.72 4.67 10.73
C PRO A 77 -17.89 3.98 10.03
N SER A 78 -18.50 4.62 9.03
CA SER A 78 -19.67 4.10 8.31
C SER A 78 -19.29 3.29 7.07
N THR A 79 -18.11 3.55 6.49
CA THR A 79 -17.62 2.87 5.29
C THR A 79 -16.12 2.62 5.39
N PRO A 80 -15.58 1.49 4.91
CA PRO A 80 -14.15 1.21 4.98
C PRO A 80 -13.38 2.10 3.99
N ALA A 81 -13.19 3.36 4.37
CA ALA A 81 -12.53 4.39 3.58
C ALA A 81 -11.88 5.45 4.48
N ILE A 82 -10.85 6.10 3.97
CA ILE A 82 -10.41 7.41 4.47
C ILE A 82 -11.15 8.49 3.71
N ARG A 83 -11.63 9.49 4.44
CA ARG A 83 -12.17 10.73 3.88
C ARG A 83 -11.26 11.88 4.28
N CYS A 84 -10.81 12.62 3.29
CA CYS A 84 -9.99 13.81 3.47
C CYS A 84 -10.76 15.05 3.06
N GLN A 85 -10.64 16.12 3.84
CA GLN A 85 -11.22 17.40 3.52
C GLN A 85 -10.19 18.52 3.71
N ALA A 86 -10.19 19.46 2.77
CA ALA A 86 -9.44 20.70 2.93
C ALA A 86 -10.13 21.57 3.98
N VAL A 87 -9.43 21.88 5.07
CA VAL A 87 -9.91 22.74 6.16
C VAL A 87 -8.95 23.91 6.35
N ALA A 88 -9.39 24.98 7.00
CA ALA A 88 -8.49 26.09 7.33
C ALA A 88 -7.39 25.62 8.28
N LYS A 89 -6.18 26.15 8.12
CA LYS A 89 -5.04 25.84 9.00
C LYS A 89 -5.34 26.07 10.48
N ASP A 90 -6.10 27.11 10.77
CA ASP A 90 -6.43 27.53 12.13
C ASP A 90 -7.47 26.62 12.79
N ASP A 91 -8.24 25.85 12.00
CA ASP A 91 -9.25 24.91 12.51
C ASP A 91 -8.62 23.58 12.96
N GLY A 92 -7.47 23.20 12.41
CA GLY A 92 -6.84 21.90 12.71
C GLY A 92 -7.64 20.69 12.22
N CYS A 93 -7.16 19.48 12.55
CA CYS A 93 -7.82 18.23 12.16
C CYS A 93 -8.53 17.58 13.35
N PHE A 94 -9.84 17.36 13.23
CA PHE A 94 -10.64 16.63 14.21
C PHE A 94 -11.22 15.36 13.59
N CYS A 95 -10.70 14.21 14.00
CA CYS A 95 -11.19 12.90 13.56
C CYS A 95 -11.91 12.16 14.68
N PRO A 96 -12.88 11.28 14.35
CA PRO A 96 -13.38 10.28 15.28
C PRO A 96 -12.22 9.42 15.80
N ALA A 97 -12.27 9.06 17.08
CA ALA A 97 -11.29 8.16 17.70
C ALA A 97 -11.60 6.70 17.35
N VAL A 98 -11.33 6.31 16.10
CA VAL A 98 -11.56 4.97 15.57
C VAL A 98 -10.33 4.45 14.82
N GLU A 99 -10.16 3.14 14.82
CA GLU A 99 -9.11 2.47 14.05
C GLU A 99 -9.66 2.05 12.68
N CYS A 100 -8.85 2.26 11.63
CA CYS A 100 -9.20 1.76 10.31
C CYS A 100 -8.85 0.28 10.16
N PRO A 101 -9.67 -0.53 9.46
CA PRO A 101 -9.36 -1.92 9.17
C PRO A 101 -8.31 -2.10 8.06
N PHE A 102 -7.61 -1.03 7.68
CA PHE A 102 -6.60 -0.96 6.62
C PHE A 102 -5.53 0.05 7.00
N GLU A 103 -4.35 -0.09 6.40
CA GLU A 103 -3.30 0.90 6.49
C GLU A 103 -3.56 2.08 5.54
N TRP A 104 -3.17 3.27 5.97
CA TRP A 104 -3.24 4.46 5.15
C TRP A 104 -2.14 5.46 5.53
N SER A 105 -1.71 6.25 4.55
CA SER A 105 -0.76 7.34 4.71
C SER A 105 -1.17 8.54 3.84
N PRO A 106 -0.94 9.79 4.30
CA PRO A 106 -1.13 11.00 3.49
C PRO A 106 -0.37 10.97 2.16
N SER A 107 0.71 10.18 2.06
CA SER A 107 1.50 10.02 0.82
C SER A 107 0.72 9.37 -0.33
N PHE A 108 -0.42 8.75 -0.06
CA PHE A 108 -1.27 8.16 -1.10
C PHE A 108 -2.19 9.19 -1.78
N LEU A 109 -2.29 10.40 -1.23
CA LEU A 109 -3.09 11.44 -1.87
C LEU A 109 -2.45 11.88 -3.19
N PRO A 110 -3.26 12.10 -4.25
CA PRO A 110 -2.78 12.74 -5.46
C PRO A 110 -2.27 14.14 -5.11
N ILE A 111 -0.96 14.35 -5.24
CA ILE A 111 -0.37 15.68 -5.11
C ILE A 111 -0.63 16.45 -6.41
N SER A 112 -1.17 17.66 -6.29
CA SER A 112 -1.08 18.68 -7.33
C SER A 112 0.37 19.14 -7.40
N VAL A 113 1.11 18.62 -8.39
CA VAL A 113 2.41 19.18 -8.82
C VAL A 113 2.23 20.48 -9.57
#